data_AF-A0A1V4YLN7-F1
#
_entry.id   AF-A0A1V4YLN7-F1
#
_cell.length_a   1.000
_cell.length_b   1.000
_cell.length_c   1.000
_cell.angle_alpha   90.00
_cell.angle_beta   90.00
_cell.angle_gamma   90.00
#
_symmetry.space_group_name_H-M   'P 1'
#
loop_
_entity.id
_entity.type
_entity.pdbx_description
1 polymer ?
#
loop_
_entity_poly.entity_id
_entity_poly.type
_entity_poly.pdbx_seq_one_letter_code
_entity_poly.pdbx_strand_id
1 'polypeptide(L)'
;MTRHARAQAAVAVGADIVVEGPPMGIMGSGQYSLCLAKTFQALDADYIPRGYKPLPGFNRVLRRIEEGGAVAPRPYKIVDMHSKEVILDGKLDEDNYVIVSLSKSLNKIGYNFKDKFIFIKRIEGVSGTKIREAILSSDLESVGDMMPEETIKILSREMAEHRAPLHQTRDVEGILRRVNHSSSEDIKSLALIDDRTADKFQENRPFKNLEEVINSISRGFSRHYKQRVLSSLEAGIFKETIHRYIENYPPILRILNYKNKQVLKKFKKRIPHRRLEICQ
;
A
#
# COMPACT_ATOMS: atom_id res chain seq x y z
N MET A 1 -5.34 11.81 -7.82
CA MET A 1 -4.50 12.88 -7.25
C MET A 1 -3.11 12.36 -6.91
N THR A 2 -2.12 13.24 -7.02
CA THR A 2 -0.70 12.98 -6.74
C THR A 2 -0.46 12.68 -5.25
N ARG A 3 0.75 12.21 -4.91
CA ARG A 3 1.13 12.01 -3.49
C ARG A 3 1.21 13.32 -2.70
N HIS A 4 1.57 14.43 -3.35
CA HIS A 4 1.63 15.75 -2.71
C HIS A 4 0.23 16.26 -2.36
N ALA A 5 -0.73 16.13 -3.27
CA ALA A 5 -2.11 16.53 -3.01
C ALA A 5 -2.76 15.64 -1.92
N ARG A 6 -2.46 14.33 -1.90
CA ARG A 6 -2.88 13.45 -0.78
C ARG A 6 -2.25 13.85 0.55
N ALA A 7 -0.99 14.26 0.55
CA ALA A 7 -0.31 14.74 1.75
C ALA A 7 -0.92 16.07 2.25
N GLN A 8 -1.31 16.97 1.33
CA GLN A 8 -2.06 18.16 1.67
C GLN A 8 -3.42 17.84 2.29
N ALA A 9 -4.18 16.91 1.70
CA ALA A 9 -5.46 16.49 2.26
C ALA A 9 -5.30 15.89 3.67
N ALA A 10 -4.29 15.03 3.86
CA ALA A 10 -4.00 14.44 5.18
C ALA A 10 -3.70 15.51 6.24
N VAL A 11 -2.89 16.53 5.92
CA VAL A 11 -2.61 17.65 6.85
C VAL A 11 -3.87 18.47 7.13
N ALA A 12 -4.68 18.73 6.11
CA ALA A 12 -5.91 19.51 6.25
C ALA A 12 -6.92 18.86 7.20
N VAL A 13 -6.98 17.51 7.22
CA VAL A 13 -7.86 16.74 8.12
C VAL A 13 -7.20 16.38 9.46
N GLY A 14 -6.02 16.92 9.76
CA GLY A 14 -5.42 16.85 11.09
C GLY A 14 -4.10 16.08 11.23
N ALA A 15 -3.50 15.58 10.14
CA ALA A 15 -2.17 14.97 10.23
C ALA A 15 -1.09 16.03 10.51
N ASP A 16 -0.24 15.76 11.51
CA ASP A 16 0.87 16.65 11.86
C ASP A 16 2.04 16.57 10.87
N ILE A 17 2.38 15.35 10.45
CA ILE A 17 3.48 15.03 9.52
C ILE A 17 2.98 13.94 8.55
N VAL A 18 3.31 14.09 7.27
CA VAL A 18 3.07 13.06 6.25
C VAL A 18 4.41 12.58 5.70
N VAL A 19 4.69 11.29 5.87
CA VAL A 19 5.89 10.63 5.37
C VAL A 19 5.57 9.82 4.11
N GLU A 20 6.47 9.83 3.13
CA GLU A 20 6.36 9.01 1.92
C GLU A 20 6.43 7.52 2.27
N GLY A 21 5.48 6.74 1.74
CA GLY A 21 5.49 5.28 1.86
C GLY A 21 6.33 4.59 0.77
N PRO A 22 6.54 3.27 0.88
CA PRO A 22 7.26 2.52 -0.14
C PRO A 22 6.48 2.48 -1.47
N PRO A 23 7.12 2.15 -2.61
CA PRO A 23 6.46 2.03 -3.91
C PRO A 23 5.59 0.75 -3.96
N MET A 24 4.43 0.79 -3.30
CA MET A 24 3.55 -0.38 -3.11
C MET A 24 3.06 -1.01 -4.42
N GLY A 25 2.96 -0.24 -5.50
CA GLY A 25 2.43 -0.70 -6.80
C GLY A 25 3.28 -1.78 -7.47
N ILE A 26 4.57 -1.86 -7.14
CA ILE A 26 5.53 -2.84 -7.68
C ILE A 26 6.00 -3.85 -6.62
N MET A 27 5.27 -3.92 -5.50
CA MET A 27 5.58 -4.81 -4.37
C MET A 27 4.45 -5.81 -4.11
N GLY A 28 4.83 -7.03 -3.73
CA GLY A 28 3.93 -8.01 -3.14
C GLY A 28 3.40 -7.54 -1.79
N SER A 29 2.27 -8.10 -1.34
CA SER A 29 1.66 -7.66 -0.07
C SER A 29 2.56 -7.85 1.16
N GLY A 30 3.27 -8.97 1.22
CA GLY A 30 4.27 -9.18 2.28
C GLY A 30 5.45 -8.19 2.21
N GLN A 31 5.84 -7.77 1.00
CA GLN A 31 6.98 -6.87 0.78
C GLN A 31 6.66 -5.44 1.24
N TYR A 32 5.51 -4.88 0.84
CA TYR A 32 5.15 -3.55 1.31
C TYR A 32 4.79 -3.54 2.80
N SER A 33 4.18 -4.61 3.35
CA SER A 33 3.90 -4.69 4.79
C SER A 33 5.18 -4.70 5.63
N LEU A 34 6.24 -5.36 5.13
CA LEU A 34 7.56 -5.31 5.75
C LEU A 34 8.15 -3.90 5.73
N CYS A 35 8.05 -3.21 4.59
CA CYS A 35 8.50 -1.81 4.51
C CYS A 35 7.71 -0.91 5.47
N LEU A 36 6.38 -1.05 5.55
CA LEU A 36 5.57 -0.29 6.50
C LEU A 36 5.96 -0.56 7.96
N ALA A 37 6.23 -1.82 8.32
CA ALA A 37 6.74 -2.17 9.64
C ALA A 37 8.08 -1.47 9.95
N LYS A 38 9.01 -1.48 8.98
CA LYS A 38 10.28 -0.76 9.08
C LYS A 38 10.10 0.77 9.17
N THR A 39 9.08 1.33 8.51
CA THR A 39 8.72 2.75 8.68
C THR A 39 8.30 3.03 10.13
N PHE A 40 7.40 2.23 10.72
CA PHE A 40 6.98 2.43 12.11
C PHE A 40 8.15 2.31 13.09
N GLN A 41 9.04 1.34 12.88
CA GLN A 41 10.29 1.22 13.64
C GLN A 41 11.19 2.44 13.46
N ALA A 42 11.35 2.95 12.23
CA ALA A 42 12.17 4.13 11.97
C ALA A 42 11.59 5.43 12.56
N LEU A 43 10.29 5.48 12.81
CA LEU A 43 9.59 6.61 13.42
C LEU A 43 9.54 6.54 14.96
N ASP A 44 10.10 5.48 15.56
CA ASP A 44 9.93 5.16 16.98
C ASP A 44 8.45 5.25 17.41
N ALA A 45 7.55 4.63 16.65
CA ALA A 45 6.11 4.83 16.84
C ALA A 45 5.64 4.30 18.21
N ASP A 46 5.12 5.16 19.07
CA ASP A 46 4.56 4.72 20.36
C ASP A 46 3.26 3.96 20.16
N TYR A 47 2.43 4.45 19.23
CA TYR A 47 1.12 3.91 18.94
C TYR A 47 0.90 3.72 17.44
N ILE A 48 0.10 2.70 17.10
CA ILE A 48 -0.31 2.35 15.74
C ILE A 48 -1.84 2.30 15.71
N PRO A 49 -2.51 3.45 15.47
CA PRO A 49 -3.97 3.47 15.33
C PRO A 49 -4.37 2.82 14.01
N ARG A 50 -5.28 1.84 14.07
CA ARG A 50 -5.73 1.13 12.88
C ARG A 50 -7.23 0.82 12.90
N GLY A 51 -7.90 1.29 11.86
CA GLY A 51 -9.29 0.94 11.58
C GLY A 51 -9.44 -0.53 11.23
N TYR A 52 -10.44 -1.20 11.77
CA TYR A 52 -10.80 -2.58 11.41
C TYR A 52 -12.28 -2.72 11.09
N LYS A 53 -12.62 -3.70 10.25
CA LYS A 53 -14.00 -4.07 9.96
C LYS A 53 -14.41 -5.18 10.94
N PRO A 54 -15.46 -5.00 11.75
CA PRO A 54 -15.96 -6.03 12.65
C PRO A 54 -16.25 -7.34 11.92
N LEU A 55 -15.83 -8.44 12.53
CA LEU A 55 -16.11 -9.80 12.07
C LEU A 55 -16.21 -10.70 13.31
N PRO A 56 -17.15 -11.67 13.35
CA PRO A 56 -17.21 -12.64 14.44
C PRO A 56 -15.84 -13.30 14.70
N GLY A 57 -15.44 -13.36 15.98
CA GLY A 57 -14.18 -13.97 16.40
C GLY A 57 -12.91 -13.15 16.14
N PHE A 58 -12.97 -12.05 15.37
CA PHE A 58 -11.77 -11.27 15.03
C PHE A 58 -11.15 -10.55 16.23
N ASN A 59 -11.94 -10.25 17.27
CA ASN A 59 -11.43 -9.69 18.53
C ASN A 59 -10.35 -10.56 19.19
N ARG A 60 -10.36 -11.89 18.97
CA ARG A 60 -9.29 -12.79 19.45
C ARG A 60 -7.96 -12.51 18.75
N VAL A 61 -8.01 -12.25 17.44
CA VAL A 61 -6.85 -11.85 16.64
C VAL A 61 -6.33 -10.49 17.11
N LEU A 62 -7.23 -9.52 17.33
CA LEU A 62 -6.86 -8.18 17.81
C LEU A 62 -6.18 -8.23 19.18
N ARG A 63 -6.79 -8.93 20.15
CA ARG A 63 -6.21 -9.11 21.49
C ARG A 63 -4.83 -9.76 21.43
N ARG A 64 -4.69 -10.81 20.60
CA ARG A 64 -3.41 -11.47 20.46
C ARG A 64 -2.32 -10.53 19.93
N ILE A 65 -2.66 -9.65 19.00
CA ILE A 65 -1.73 -8.63 18.47
C ILE A 65 -1.43 -7.56 19.53
N GLU A 66 -2.42 -7.13 20.30
CA GLU A 66 -2.26 -6.16 21.38
C GLU A 66 -1.28 -6.66 22.45
N GLU A 67 -1.33 -7.96 22.78
CA GLU A 67 -0.39 -8.63 23.68
C GLU A 67 1.04 -8.79 23.11
N GLY A 68 1.31 -8.30 21.91
CA GLY A 68 2.58 -8.45 21.20
C GLY A 68 2.71 -9.75 20.40
N GLY A 69 1.63 -10.53 20.30
CA GLY A 69 1.58 -11.78 19.55
C GLY A 69 1.52 -11.55 18.04
N ALA A 70 2.37 -12.26 17.30
CA ALA A 70 2.35 -12.23 15.86
C ALA A 70 1.40 -13.29 15.29
N VAL A 71 0.57 -12.89 14.33
CA VAL A 71 -0.38 -13.77 13.66
C VAL A 71 -0.09 -13.83 12.17
N ALA A 72 -0.37 -14.95 11.53
CA ALA A 72 -0.12 -15.15 10.10
C ALA A 72 -1.37 -15.64 9.37
N PRO A 73 -1.66 -15.08 8.17
CA PRO A 73 -2.70 -15.64 7.34
C PRO A 73 -2.21 -16.95 6.69
N ARG A 74 -3.05 -17.97 6.74
CA ARG A 74 -2.93 -19.24 6.01
C ARG A 74 -4.19 -19.45 5.18
N PRO A 75 -4.20 -20.38 4.20
CA PRO A 75 -5.42 -20.69 3.47
C PRO A 75 -6.57 -21.02 4.44
N TYR A 76 -7.62 -20.20 4.40
CA TYR A 76 -8.84 -20.35 5.21
C TYR A 76 -8.66 -20.33 6.73
N LYS A 77 -7.55 -19.79 7.25
CA LYS A 77 -7.36 -19.64 8.71
C LYS A 77 -6.30 -18.60 9.07
N ILE A 78 -6.39 -18.07 10.27
CA ILE A 78 -5.39 -17.20 10.89
C ILE A 78 -4.76 -17.96 12.05
N VAL A 79 -3.43 -18.03 12.07
CA VAL A 79 -2.68 -18.80 13.06
C VAL A 79 -1.78 -17.91 13.89
N ASP A 80 -1.60 -18.28 15.16
CA ASP A 80 -0.52 -17.74 15.97
C ASP A 80 0.83 -18.18 15.42
N MET A 81 1.80 -17.27 15.34
CA MET A 81 3.12 -17.60 14.82
C MET A 81 4.00 -18.35 15.83
N HIS A 82 3.71 -18.24 17.12
CA HIS A 82 4.45 -18.90 18.20
C HIS A 82 3.84 -20.28 18.52
N SER A 83 2.60 -20.32 19.02
CA SER A 83 1.92 -21.56 19.44
C SER A 83 1.45 -22.43 18.26
N LYS A 84 1.38 -21.87 17.04
CA LYS A 84 0.79 -22.50 15.84
C LYS A 84 -0.72 -22.77 15.94
N GLU A 85 -1.36 -22.32 17.00
CA GLU A 85 -2.80 -22.46 17.21
C GLU A 85 -3.59 -21.67 16.16
N VAL A 86 -4.75 -22.21 15.78
CA VAL A 86 -5.71 -21.51 14.92
C VAL A 86 -6.54 -20.55 15.77
N ILE A 87 -6.36 -19.25 15.56
CA ILE A 87 -7.08 -18.20 16.32
C ILE A 87 -8.43 -17.89 15.67
N LEU A 88 -8.52 -18.05 14.34
CA LEU A 88 -9.72 -17.76 13.57
C LEU A 88 -9.76 -18.60 12.29
N ASP A 89 -10.88 -19.28 12.08
CA ASP A 89 -11.19 -19.96 10.82
C ASP A 89 -11.82 -19.00 9.80
N GLY A 90 -11.57 -19.29 8.53
CA GLY A 90 -12.11 -18.56 7.39
C GLY A 90 -11.14 -17.57 6.76
N LYS A 91 -11.66 -16.81 5.79
CA LYS A 91 -10.95 -15.74 5.10
C LYS A 91 -11.25 -14.40 5.77
N LEU A 92 -10.27 -13.50 5.75
CA LEU A 92 -10.49 -12.13 6.17
C LEU A 92 -10.96 -11.26 5.00
N ASP A 93 -11.58 -10.14 5.33
CA ASP A 93 -11.73 -9.02 4.41
C ASP A 93 -10.35 -8.39 4.15
N GLU A 94 -10.13 -7.78 2.97
CA GLU A 94 -8.83 -7.20 2.57
C GLU A 94 -8.32 -6.19 3.61
N ASP A 95 -9.22 -5.42 4.23
CA ASP A 95 -8.85 -4.42 5.22
C ASP A 95 -8.30 -5.04 6.52
N ASN A 96 -8.88 -6.16 6.96
CA ASN A 96 -8.42 -6.88 8.13
C ASN A 96 -7.14 -7.68 7.85
N TYR A 97 -6.90 -8.09 6.60
CA TYR A 97 -5.65 -8.71 6.19
C TYR A 97 -4.44 -7.78 6.40
N VAL A 98 -4.62 -6.46 6.28
CA VAL A 98 -3.53 -5.49 6.53
C VAL A 98 -3.04 -5.58 7.98
N ILE A 99 -3.96 -5.72 8.95
CA ILE A 99 -3.63 -5.81 10.39
C ILE A 99 -2.77 -7.04 10.67
N VAL A 100 -3.22 -8.21 10.19
CA VAL A 100 -2.50 -9.48 10.35
C VAL A 100 -1.16 -9.46 9.62
N SER A 101 -1.12 -8.90 8.41
CA SER A 101 0.13 -8.82 7.64
C SER A 101 1.14 -7.87 8.29
N LEU A 102 0.69 -6.80 8.94
CA LEU A 102 1.54 -5.85 9.64
C LEU A 102 2.11 -6.46 10.93
N SER A 103 1.30 -7.14 11.76
CA SER A 103 1.79 -7.77 13.00
C SER A 103 2.86 -8.84 12.72
N LYS A 104 2.65 -9.68 11.70
CA LYS A 104 3.68 -10.60 11.18
C LYS A 104 4.97 -9.88 10.80
N SER A 105 4.86 -8.73 10.14
CA SER A 105 6.01 -7.98 9.64
C SER A 105 6.78 -7.28 10.76
N LEU A 106 6.08 -6.70 11.74
CA LEU A 106 6.68 -6.11 12.93
C LEU A 106 7.45 -7.16 13.74
N ASN A 107 6.86 -8.35 13.92
CA ASN A 107 7.54 -9.48 14.57
C ASN A 107 8.79 -9.93 13.79
N LYS A 108 8.71 -10.00 12.45
CA LYS A 108 9.85 -10.38 11.60
C LYS A 108 11.06 -9.47 11.78
N ILE A 109 10.85 -8.19 12.05
CA ILE A 109 11.92 -7.20 12.27
C ILE A 109 12.28 -7.00 13.74
N GLY A 110 11.72 -7.82 14.65
CA GLY A 110 11.97 -7.72 16.09
C GLY A 110 11.43 -6.45 16.74
N TYR A 111 10.43 -5.80 16.13
CA TYR A 111 9.82 -4.60 16.71
C TYR A 111 8.85 -4.99 17.83
N ASN A 112 9.05 -4.47 19.03
CA ASN A 112 8.13 -4.68 20.14
C ASN A 112 6.88 -3.79 19.96
N PHE A 113 5.75 -4.41 19.59
CA PHE A 113 4.46 -3.75 19.40
C PHE A 113 3.42 -4.07 20.48
N LYS A 114 3.83 -4.71 21.58
CA LYS A 114 2.95 -4.93 22.72
C LYS A 114 2.40 -3.60 23.23
N ASP A 115 1.09 -3.54 23.45
CA ASP A 115 0.35 -2.36 23.93
C ASP A 115 0.46 -1.10 23.01
N LYS A 116 0.95 -1.26 21.77
CA LYS A 116 1.10 -0.16 20.81
C LYS A 116 -0.07 -0.03 19.83
N PHE A 117 -0.79 -1.11 19.54
CA PHE A 117 -1.92 -1.03 18.61
C PHE A 117 -3.13 -0.38 19.26
N ILE A 118 -3.78 0.55 18.55
CA ILE A 118 -5.06 1.13 18.93
C ILE A 118 -6.07 0.74 17.85
N PHE A 119 -6.95 -0.21 18.13
CA PHE A 119 -7.92 -0.70 17.16
C PHE A 119 -9.20 0.13 17.18
N ILE A 120 -9.55 0.70 16.03
CA ILE A 120 -10.70 1.59 15.88
C ILE A 120 -11.74 0.85 15.03
N LYS A 121 -12.92 0.59 15.62
CA LYS A 121 -14.03 0.00 14.87
C LYS A 121 -14.47 0.98 13.77
N ARG A 122 -14.43 0.55 12.51
CA ARG A 122 -14.90 1.39 11.40
C ARG A 122 -16.41 1.56 11.47
N ILE A 123 -16.86 2.79 11.20
CA ILE A 123 -18.26 3.09 10.91
C ILE A 123 -18.66 2.47 9.56
N GLU A 124 -19.93 2.10 9.45
CA GLU A 124 -20.53 1.68 8.19
C GLU A 124 -20.78 2.92 7.30
N GLY A 125 -21.11 2.71 6.02
CA GLY A 125 -21.50 3.78 5.10
C GLY A 125 -20.40 4.38 4.22
N VAL A 126 -19.11 4.19 4.54
CA VAL A 126 -18.00 4.70 3.70
C VAL A 126 -17.54 3.64 2.70
N SER A 127 -17.83 3.85 1.41
CA SER A 127 -17.42 2.95 0.32
C SER A 127 -16.41 3.60 -0.61
N GLY A 128 -15.18 3.08 -0.61
CA GLY A 128 -14.14 3.53 -1.53
C GLY A 128 -14.48 3.30 -3.01
N THR A 129 -15.35 2.32 -3.32
CA THR A 129 -15.83 2.10 -4.69
C THR A 129 -16.78 3.21 -5.12
N LYS A 130 -17.78 3.55 -4.29
CA LYS A 130 -18.71 4.65 -4.58
C LYS A 130 -17.98 5.98 -4.74
N ILE A 131 -17.02 6.26 -3.86
CA ILE A 131 -16.16 7.45 -3.96
C ILE A 131 -15.41 7.48 -5.31
N ARG A 132 -14.85 6.35 -5.76
CA ARG A 132 -14.15 6.30 -7.06
C ARG A 132 -15.08 6.48 -8.25
N GLU A 133 -16.30 5.93 -8.19
CA GLU A 133 -17.33 6.11 -9.21
C GLU A 133 -17.76 7.58 -9.31
N ALA A 134 -18.05 8.21 -8.17
CA ALA A 134 -18.35 9.64 -8.07
C ALA A 134 -17.24 10.53 -8.66
N ILE A 135 -15.97 10.19 -8.41
CA ILE A 135 -14.83 10.88 -9.01
C ILE A 135 -14.80 10.72 -10.53
N LEU A 136 -15.16 9.54 -11.05
CA LEU A 136 -15.20 9.27 -12.49
C LEU A 136 -16.35 9.99 -13.19
N SER A 137 -17.51 10.07 -12.54
CA SER A 137 -18.67 10.82 -13.04
C SER A 137 -18.61 12.32 -12.77
N SER A 138 -17.55 12.80 -12.08
CA SER A 138 -17.43 14.20 -11.62
C SER A 138 -18.57 14.67 -10.72
N ASP A 139 -19.22 13.74 -10.01
CA ASP A 139 -20.33 14.00 -9.09
C ASP A 139 -19.86 13.79 -7.63
N LEU A 140 -19.04 14.72 -7.14
CA LEU A 140 -18.50 14.63 -5.77
C LEU A 140 -19.56 14.95 -4.70
N GLU A 141 -20.65 15.64 -5.05
CA GLU A 141 -21.74 15.95 -4.13
C GLU A 141 -22.41 14.66 -3.62
N SER A 142 -22.58 13.67 -4.49
CA SER A 142 -23.15 12.36 -4.15
C SER A 142 -22.41 11.58 -3.06
N VAL A 143 -21.15 11.95 -2.76
CA VAL A 143 -20.30 11.30 -1.76
C VAL A 143 -19.80 12.27 -0.68
N GLY A 144 -20.42 13.45 -0.57
CA GLY A 144 -20.07 14.48 0.41
C GLY A 144 -20.00 13.93 1.84
N ASP A 145 -21.03 13.18 2.25
CA ASP A 145 -21.11 12.60 3.60
C ASP A 145 -20.08 11.49 3.88
N MET A 146 -19.37 11.00 2.86
CA MET A 146 -18.36 9.94 2.98
C MET A 146 -16.93 10.49 3.07
N MET A 147 -16.74 11.79 2.87
CA MET A 147 -15.42 12.41 2.77
C MET A 147 -15.37 13.75 3.52
N PRO A 148 -14.28 14.07 4.24
CA PRO A 148 -14.12 15.40 4.82
C PRO A 148 -14.14 16.49 3.76
N GLU A 149 -14.78 17.62 4.06
CA GLU A 149 -14.90 18.78 3.15
C GLU A 149 -13.54 19.26 2.63
N GLU A 150 -12.52 19.28 3.47
CA GLU A 150 -11.17 19.68 3.09
C GLU A 150 -10.58 18.74 2.03
N THR A 151 -10.90 17.45 2.11
CA THR A 151 -10.46 16.45 1.13
C THR A 151 -11.17 16.67 -0.20
N ILE A 152 -12.48 16.95 -0.18
CA ILE A 152 -13.27 17.25 -1.37
C ILE A 152 -12.71 18.49 -2.06
N LYS A 153 -12.48 19.59 -1.33
CA LYS A 153 -11.94 20.83 -1.88
C LYS A 153 -10.62 20.64 -2.62
N ILE A 154 -9.69 19.88 -2.03
CA ILE A 154 -8.39 19.60 -2.66
C ILE A 154 -8.57 18.70 -3.89
N LEU A 155 -9.44 17.70 -3.80
CA LEU A 155 -9.73 16.79 -4.92
C LEU A 155 -10.37 17.52 -6.10
N SER A 156 -11.37 18.38 -5.86
CA SER A 156 -12.01 19.19 -6.90
C SER A 156 -11.01 20.08 -7.61
N ARG A 157 -10.09 20.70 -6.87
CA ARG A 157 -8.99 21.49 -7.47
C ARG A 157 -8.07 20.62 -8.34
N GLU A 158 -7.66 19.46 -7.85
CA GLU A 158 -6.82 18.55 -8.65
C GLU A 158 -7.55 18.04 -9.91
N MET A 159 -8.87 17.87 -9.86
CA MET A 159 -9.69 17.50 -11.03
C MET A 159 -9.79 18.65 -12.04
N ALA A 160 -10.05 19.87 -11.57
CA ALA A 160 -10.11 21.07 -12.41
C ALA A 160 -8.77 21.35 -13.12
N GLU A 161 -7.66 20.98 -12.50
CA GLU A 161 -6.31 21.13 -13.06
C GLU A 161 -5.80 19.87 -13.79
N HIS A 162 -6.69 18.91 -14.11
CA HIS A 162 -6.39 17.65 -14.82
C HIS A 162 -5.30 16.77 -14.17
N ARG A 163 -5.15 16.85 -12.84
CA ARG A 163 -4.25 16.01 -12.02
C ARG A 163 -4.97 14.93 -11.21
N ALA A 164 -6.27 14.76 -11.44
CA ALA A 164 -7.08 13.67 -10.92
C ALA A 164 -8.29 13.40 -11.84
N PRO A 165 -8.78 12.15 -11.90
CA PRO A 165 -8.19 10.94 -11.32
C PRO A 165 -6.94 10.45 -12.08
N LEU A 166 -5.97 9.86 -11.36
CA LEU A 166 -4.73 9.33 -11.95
C LEU A 166 -4.73 7.79 -12.09
N HIS A 167 -5.83 7.12 -11.75
CA HIS A 167 -5.86 5.65 -11.78
C HIS A 167 -5.98 5.09 -13.21
N GLN A 168 -6.27 5.95 -14.20
CA GLN A 168 -6.34 5.61 -15.63
C GLN A 168 -5.12 6.08 -16.42
N THR A 169 -4.20 6.83 -15.80
CA THR A 169 -2.99 7.32 -16.46
C THR A 169 -1.90 6.25 -16.34
N ARG A 170 -1.79 5.41 -17.36
CA ARG A 170 -0.70 4.42 -17.54
C ARG A 170 0.18 4.87 -18.68
N ASP A 171 1.49 4.64 -18.58
CA ASP A 171 2.40 4.70 -19.73
C ASP A 171 2.17 3.47 -20.62
N VAL A 172 1.06 3.49 -21.38
CA VAL A 172 0.65 2.39 -22.25
C VAL A 172 1.72 2.08 -23.28
N GLU A 173 2.28 3.13 -23.90
CA GLU A 173 3.33 2.99 -24.90
C GLU A 173 4.59 2.35 -24.31
N GLY A 174 5.04 2.81 -23.13
CA GLY A 174 6.18 2.23 -22.43
C GLY A 174 5.96 0.76 -22.05
N ILE A 175 4.76 0.41 -21.57
CA ILE A 175 4.39 -0.98 -21.28
C ILE A 175 4.44 -1.84 -22.55
N LEU A 176 3.76 -1.41 -23.62
CA LEU A 176 3.68 -2.15 -24.89
C LEU A 176 5.08 -2.32 -25.52
N ARG A 177 5.87 -1.24 -25.54
CA ARG A 177 7.25 -1.27 -26.02
C ARG A 177 8.09 -2.28 -25.23
N ARG A 178 7.96 -2.30 -23.89
CA ARG A 178 8.73 -3.22 -23.04
C ARG A 178 8.34 -4.66 -23.29
N VAL A 179 7.05 -4.99 -23.26
CA VAL A 179 6.59 -6.37 -23.42
C VAL A 179 6.87 -6.93 -24.82
N ASN A 180 6.82 -6.10 -25.86
CA ASN A 180 7.06 -6.53 -27.24
C ASN A 180 8.54 -6.69 -27.60
N HIS A 181 9.42 -5.86 -27.03
CA HIS A 181 10.82 -5.78 -27.48
C HIS A 181 11.86 -6.30 -26.48
N SER A 182 11.50 -6.49 -25.20
CA SER A 182 12.46 -7.01 -24.21
C SER A 182 12.71 -8.51 -24.42
N SER A 183 13.91 -8.96 -24.05
CA SER A 183 14.23 -10.39 -24.06
C SER A 183 13.41 -11.17 -23.03
N SER A 184 13.31 -12.49 -23.18
CA SER A 184 12.66 -13.34 -22.18
C SER A 184 13.32 -13.22 -20.81
N GLU A 185 14.65 -13.14 -20.77
CA GLU A 185 15.42 -12.98 -19.53
C GLU A 185 15.12 -11.64 -18.84
N ASP A 186 15.09 -10.55 -19.61
CA ASP A 186 14.75 -9.22 -19.08
C ASP A 186 13.35 -9.22 -18.46
N ILE A 187 12.35 -9.78 -19.16
CA ILE A 187 10.98 -9.87 -18.65
C ILE A 187 10.91 -10.71 -17.39
N LYS A 188 11.60 -11.87 -17.33
CA LYS A 188 11.65 -12.73 -16.15
C LYS A 188 12.33 -12.06 -14.95
N SER A 189 13.28 -11.16 -15.21
CA SER A 189 14.00 -10.44 -14.16
C SER A 189 13.18 -9.30 -13.54
N LEU A 190 12.07 -8.86 -14.16
CA LEU A 190 11.22 -7.80 -13.62
C LEU A 190 10.47 -8.23 -12.35
N ALA A 191 10.28 -7.27 -11.44
CA ALA A 191 9.54 -7.49 -10.21
C ALA A 191 8.12 -8.04 -10.49
N LEU A 192 7.65 -8.95 -9.64
CA LEU A 192 6.30 -9.53 -9.69
C LEU A 192 5.91 -10.33 -10.95
N ILE A 193 6.82 -10.49 -11.92
CA ILE A 193 6.59 -11.35 -13.08
C ILE A 193 7.10 -12.76 -12.75
N ASP A 194 6.18 -13.73 -12.77
CA ASP A 194 6.49 -15.16 -12.69
C ASP A 194 6.86 -15.74 -14.06
N ASP A 195 7.55 -16.87 -14.07
CA ASP A 195 8.05 -17.50 -15.31
C ASP A 195 6.91 -17.80 -16.28
N ARG A 196 5.76 -18.27 -15.77
CA ARG A 196 4.57 -18.57 -16.58
C ARG A 196 4.03 -17.33 -17.30
N THR A 197 4.02 -16.19 -16.63
CA THR A 197 3.59 -14.91 -17.20
C THR A 197 4.60 -14.41 -18.23
N ALA A 198 5.90 -14.54 -17.94
CA ALA A 198 6.95 -14.18 -18.88
C ALA A 198 6.89 -15.02 -20.16
N ASP A 199 6.72 -16.35 -20.04
CA ASP A 199 6.61 -17.26 -21.17
C ASP A 199 5.40 -16.91 -22.05
N LYS A 200 4.23 -16.67 -21.44
CA LYS A 200 3.03 -16.19 -22.15
C LYS A 200 3.23 -14.87 -22.87
N PHE A 201 4.00 -13.94 -22.30
CA PHE A 201 4.33 -12.69 -22.99
C PHE A 201 5.20 -12.94 -24.23
N GLN A 202 6.10 -13.91 -24.20
CA GLN A 202 6.91 -14.27 -25.36
C GLN A 202 6.11 -15.00 -26.44
N GLU A 203 5.15 -15.84 -26.06
CA GLU A 203 4.28 -16.59 -26.97
C GLU A 203 3.27 -15.68 -27.70
N ASN A 204 2.71 -14.70 -26.99
CA ASN A 204 1.58 -13.90 -27.49
C ASN A 204 1.98 -12.54 -28.09
N ARG A 205 3.27 -12.20 -28.12
CA ARG A 205 3.73 -10.96 -28.78
C ARG A 205 3.55 -11.05 -30.31
N PRO A 206 3.32 -9.92 -31.01
CA PRO A 206 3.24 -8.57 -30.48
C PRO A 206 1.85 -8.23 -29.90
N PHE A 207 1.85 -7.55 -28.76
CA PHE A 207 0.68 -6.97 -28.12
C PHE A 207 0.36 -5.60 -28.70
N LYS A 208 -0.93 -5.33 -28.95
CA LYS A 208 -1.42 -4.05 -29.51
C LYS A 208 -2.05 -3.13 -28.48
N ASN A 209 -2.49 -3.66 -27.35
CA ASN A 209 -3.19 -2.92 -26.30
C ASN A 209 -2.98 -3.56 -24.92
N LEU A 210 -3.35 -2.86 -23.86
CA LEU A 210 -3.21 -3.36 -22.49
C LEU A 210 -4.09 -4.57 -22.18
N GLU A 211 -5.22 -4.72 -22.85
CA GLU A 211 -6.15 -5.83 -22.59
C GLU A 211 -5.53 -7.17 -22.95
N GLU A 212 -4.88 -7.27 -24.11
CA GLU A 212 -4.14 -8.45 -24.54
C GLU A 212 -3.00 -8.81 -23.56
N VAL A 213 -2.28 -7.79 -23.05
CA VAL A 213 -1.25 -7.97 -22.01
C VAL A 213 -1.89 -8.50 -20.73
N ILE A 214 -2.98 -7.88 -20.25
CA ILE A 214 -3.71 -8.29 -19.03
C ILE A 214 -4.21 -9.73 -19.13
N ASN A 215 -4.69 -10.13 -20.31
CA ASN A 215 -5.20 -11.48 -20.55
C ASN A 215 -4.08 -12.53 -20.57
N SER A 216 -2.87 -12.12 -20.92
CA SER A 216 -1.68 -12.98 -20.88
C SER A 216 -1.07 -13.13 -19.48
N ILE A 217 -1.44 -12.28 -18.51
CA ILE A 217 -0.98 -12.40 -17.12
C ILE A 217 -1.64 -13.61 -16.43
N SER A 218 -0.81 -14.49 -15.85
CA SER A 218 -1.28 -15.65 -15.09
C SER A 218 -2.12 -15.26 -13.88
N ARG A 219 -3.01 -16.17 -13.45
CA ARG A 219 -3.89 -15.91 -12.30
C ARG A 219 -3.07 -15.84 -11.01
N GLY A 220 -3.11 -14.70 -10.33
CA GLY A 220 -2.48 -14.50 -9.02
C GLY A 220 -3.45 -14.67 -7.84
N PHE A 221 -2.89 -14.58 -6.63
CA PHE A 221 -3.65 -14.71 -5.37
C PHE A 221 -4.54 -13.51 -5.05
N SER A 222 -4.14 -12.29 -5.46
CA SER A 222 -4.87 -11.05 -5.13
C SER A 222 -5.64 -10.54 -6.34
N ARG A 223 -6.79 -9.89 -6.10
CA ARG A 223 -7.57 -9.20 -7.14
C ARG A 223 -6.74 -8.15 -7.89
N HIS A 224 -5.76 -7.55 -7.22
CA HIS A 224 -4.89 -6.52 -7.77
C HIS A 224 -3.61 -7.04 -8.44
N TYR A 225 -3.41 -8.36 -8.54
CA TYR A 225 -2.15 -8.94 -9.03
C TYR A 225 -1.79 -8.44 -10.43
N LYS A 226 -2.72 -8.56 -11.39
CA LYS A 226 -2.52 -8.12 -12.77
C LYS A 226 -2.13 -6.63 -12.86
N GLN A 227 -2.74 -5.80 -12.03
CA GLN A 227 -2.44 -4.36 -12.00
C GLN A 227 -1.03 -4.06 -11.49
N ARG A 228 -0.49 -4.88 -10.56
CA ARG A 228 0.90 -4.73 -10.09
C ARG A 228 1.92 -5.25 -11.09
N VAL A 229 1.58 -6.30 -11.84
CA VAL A 229 2.40 -6.76 -12.97
C VAL A 229 2.51 -5.65 -14.02
N LEU A 230 1.38 -5.00 -14.38
CA LEU A 230 1.42 -3.82 -15.26
C LEU A 230 2.29 -2.70 -14.70
N SER A 231 2.18 -2.38 -13.40
CA SER A 231 3.04 -1.37 -12.78
C SER A 231 4.53 -1.75 -12.81
N SER A 232 4.84 -3.05 -12.79
CA SER A 232 6.22 -3.53 -12.85
C SER A 232 6.78 -3.46 -14.28
N LEU A 233 5.95 -3.73 -15.29
CA LEU A 233 6.29 -3.47 -16.70
C LEU A 233 6.49 -1.97 -16.96
N GLU A 234 5.59 -1.14 -16.42
CA GLU A 234 5.64 0.31 -16.54
C GLU A 234 6.92 0.87 -15.91
N ALA A 235 7.18 0.51 -14.64
CA ALA A 235 8.36 1.00 -13.93
C ALA A 235 9.68 0.41 -14.44
N GLY A 236 9.66 -0.80 -15.00
CA GLY A 236 10.86 -1.48 -15.51
C GLY A 236 11.88 -1.82 -14.42
N ILE A 237 11.43 -2.15 -13.21
CA ILE A 237 12.31 -2.40 -12.07
C ILE A 237 12.51 -3.90 -11.86
N PHE A 238 13.77 -4.31 -11.71
CA PHE A 238 14.18 -5.70 -11.53
C PHE A 238 13.97 -6.23 -10.11
N LYS A 239 13.76 -7.55 -9.98
CA LYS A 239 13.60 -8.28 -8.72
C LYS A 239 14.73 -8.00 -7.74
N GLU A 240 15.96 -8.01 -8.21
CA GLU A 240 17.17 -7.75 -7.42
C GLU A 240 17.21 -6.32 -6.86
N THR A 241 16.78 -5.35 -7.67
CA THR A 241 16.68 -3.95 -7.22
C THR A 241 15.64 -3.79 -6.11
N ILE A 242 14.48 -4.44 -6.25
CA ILE A 242 13.44 -4.45 -5.21
C ILE A 242 13.93 -5.15 -3.94
N HIS A 243 14.62 -6.28 -4.08
CA HIS A 243 15.17 -7.01 -2.95
C HIS A 243 16.11 -6.11 -2.11
N ARG A 244 17.09 -5.52 -2.76
CA ARG A 244 18.05 -4.59 -2.14
C ARG A 244 17.38 -3.35 -1.56
N TYR A 245 16.36 -2.82 -2.24
CA TYR A 245 15.57 -1.70 -1.72
C TYR A 245 14.89 -2.08 -0.40
N ILE A 246 14.22 -3.24 -0.34
CA ILE A 246 13.50 -3.70 0.86
C ILE A 246 14.46 -3.95 2.02
N GLU A 247 15.64 -4.54 1.75
CA GLU A 247 16.67 -4.77 2.77
C GLU A 247 17.10 -3.46 3.44
N ASN A 248 17.37 -2.43 2.63
CA ASN A 248 17.88 -1.13 3.09
C ASN A 248 16.77 -0.12 3.47
N TYR A 249 15.50 -0.47 3.33
CA TYR A 249 14.39 0.44 3.60
C TYR A 249 14.20 0.75 5.11
N PRO A 250 13.80 1.97 5.51
CA PRO A 250 13.86 3.21 4.73
C PRO A 250 15.29 3.81 4.81
N PRO A 251 15.95 4.10 3.67
CA PRO A 251 17.26 4.76 3.70
C PRO A 251 17.18 6.22 4.15
N ILE A 252 16.02 6.85 3.92
CA ILE A 252 15.70 8.22 4.28
C ILE A 252 14.21 8.32 4.56
N LEU A 253 13.81 9.16 5.53
CA LEU A 253 12.41 9.49 5.74
C LEU A 253 12.09 10.80 5.01
N ARG A 254 11.33 10.68 3.92
CA ARG A 254 10.86 11.82 3.12
C ARG A 254 9.58 12.37 3.67
N ILE A 255 9.60 13.64 4.08
CA ILE A 255 8.45 14.38 4.57
C ILE A 255 7.78 15.04 3.36
N LEU A 256 6.58 14.59 3.01
CA LEU A 256 5.78 15.12 1.91
C LEU A 256 5.01 16.38 2.29
N ASN A 257 4.57 16.47 3.54
CA ASN A 257 3.91 17.67 4.08
C ASN A 257 3.91 17.66 5.61
N TYR A 258 3.65 18.82 6.21
CA TYR A 258 3.58 19.01 7.66
C TYR A 258 2.65 20.18 8.02
N LYS A 259 2.05 20.13 9.21
CA LYS A 259 1.09 21.13 9.68
C LYS A 259 1.68 22.53 9.82
N ASN A 260 2.85 22.65 10.44
CA ASN A 260 3.58 23.91 10.58
C ASN A 260 5.05 23.69 10.97
N LYS A 261 5.86 24.76 10.91
CA LYS A 261 7.30 24.71 11.24
C LYS A 261 7.61 24.24 12.67
N GLN A 262 6.73 24.51 13.64
CA GLN A 262 6.96 24.08 15.03
C GLN A 262 6.78 22.57 15.16
N VAL A 263 5.74 22.01 14.54
CA VAL A 263 5.50 20.56 14.47
C VAL A 263 6.67 19.85 13.81
N LEU A 264 7.17 20.38 12.68
CA LEU A 264 8.35 19.83 12.01
C LEU A 264 9.59 19.84 12.91
N LYS A 265 9.85 20.94 13.65
CA LYS A 265 10.96 21.01 14.60
C LYS A 265 10.83 19.97 15.71
N LYS A 266 9.63 19.78 16.27
CA LYS A 266 9.37 18.75 17.30
C LYS A 266 9.60 17.34 16.73
N PHE A 267 9.12 17.06 15.53
CA PHE A 267 9.32 15.79 14.85
C PHE A 267 10.80 15.47 14.63
N LYS A 268 11.59 16.43 14.12
CA LYS A 268 13.04 16.28 13.94
C LYS A 268 13.78 15.94 15.24
N LYS A 269 13.36 16.53 16.36
CA LYS A 269 13.95 16.26 17.69
C LYS A 269 13.60 14.88 18.23
N ARG A 270 12.47 14.29 17.83
CA ARG A 270 12.02 12.96 18.29
C ARG A 270 12.83 11.84 17.66
N ILE A 271 13.23 11.98 16.39
CA ILE A 271 13.96 10.95 15.64
C ILE A 271 15.32 11.47 15.14
N PRO A 272 16.22 11.95 16.03
CA PRO A 272 17.47 12.60 15.62
C PRO A 272 18.44 11.63 14.93
N HIS A 273 18.25 10.32 15.14
CA HIS A 273 19.07 9.26 14.58
C HIS A 273 18.67 8.89 13.12
N ARG A 274 17.69 9.59 12.52
CA ARG A 274 17.24 9.33 11.14
C ARG A 274 17.57 10.48 10.22
N ARG A 275 17.99 10.13 8.99
CA ARG A 275 18.11 11.08 7.89
C ARG A 275 16.72 11.48 7.40
N LEU A 276 16.49 12.78 7.29
CA LEU A 276 15.22 13.36 6.85
C LEU A 276 15.43 14.17 5.57
N GLU A 277 14.48 14.08 4.65
CA GLU A 277 14.41 14.89 3.43
C GLU A 277 13.05 15.59 3.39
N ILE A 278 13.03 16.88 3.08
CA ILE A 278 11.79 17.66 2.98
C ILE A 278 11.48 17.83 1.50
N CYS A 279 10.41 17.18 1.04
CA CYS A 279 9.95 17.24 -0.33
C CYS A 279 8.70 18.14 -0.40
N GLN A 280 8.92 19.46 -0.44
CA GLN A 280 7.87 20.44 -0.73
C GLN A 280 7.92 20.84 -2.20
#